data_AF-A0A523KC57-F1
#
_entry.id   AF-A0A523KC57-F1
#
_cell.length_a   1.000
_cell.length_b   1.000
_cell.length_c   1.000
_cell.angle_alpha   90.00
_cell.angle_beta   90.00
_cell.angle_gamma   90.00
#
_symmetry.space_group_name_H-M   'P 1'
#
loop_
_entity.id
_entity.type
_entity.pdbx_description
1 polymer ?
#
loop_
_entity_poly.entity_id
_entity_poly.type
_entity_poly.pdbx_seq_one_letter_code
_entity_poly.pdbx_strand_id
1 'polypeptide(L)'
;MSLLLVLLAATGCDTVFKRTGDVSPTPEQPGTNVNGNAGSDEGRREVATYLNFMDALDSTDEQGWHTIFEYTLNAYQKDPTRERRLRVALVMSRADRKSAETRVTRNMLTDSRELLDETVHDPASTPPLVRKFAQLQLTEIDTRLALYGELQSLRSQLAKAHQSSQTAQRDRTEAQTRMRRIDAALAEANAKLEAVMNIERNIRPTGKETFP
;
A
#
# COMPACT_ATOMS: atom_id res chain seq x y z
N MET A 1 17.60 25.07 13.20
CA MET A 1 16.81 26.31 13.25
C MET A 1 15.90 26.34 12.04
N SER A 2 14.58 26.41 12.30
CA SER A 2 13.51 27.10 11.55
C SER A 2 13.47 26.99 10.03
N LEU A 3 12.36 26.81 9.33
CA LEU A 3 10.91 26.68 9.58
C LEU A 3 10.31 26.55 8.17
N LEU A 4 9.30 25.70 7.92
CA LEU A 4 8.08 26.09 7.19
C LEU A 4 7.16 24.89 6.99
N LEU A 5 6.13 24.87 7.83
CA LEU A 5 4.82 24.28 7.58
C LEU A 5 4.21 24.87 6.30
N VAL A 6 3.54 24.03 5.51
CA VAL A 6 2.43 24.47 4.66
C VAL A 6 1.22 23.61 4.99
N LEU A 7 0.29 24.22 5.71
CA LEU A 7 -1.08 23.78 5.92
C LEU A 7 -1.94 24.57 4.93
N LEU A 8 -2.73 23.90 4.08
CA LEU A 8 -3.87 24.54 3.43
C LEU A 8 -5.08 23.62 3.52
N ALA A 9 -6.07 24.08 4.28
CA ALA A 9 -7.43 23.62 4.28
C ALA A 9 -8.27 24.60 3.44
N ALA A 10 -9.19 24.06 2.63
CA ALA A 10 -10.41 24.71 2.16
C ALA A 10 -11.34 23.59 1.65
N THR A 11 -12.37 23.17 2.39
CA THR A 11 -13.75 23.71 2.37
C THR A 11 -14.33 23.90 0.97
N GLY A 12 -15.38 23.14 0.64
CA GLY A 12 -16.18 23.36 -0.56
C GLY A 12 -17.16 22.23 -0.87
N CYS A 13 -18.10 21.96 0.02
CA CYS A 13 -19.39 21.41 -0.38
C CYS A 13 -20.13 22.50 -1.16
N ASP A 14 -20.60 22.24 -2.39
CA ASP A 14 -21.89 22.80 -2.81
C ASP A 14 -22.51 22.13 -4.06
N THR A 15 -23.69 21.56 -3.80
CA THR A 15 -24.94 21.61 -4.58
C THR A 15 -24.95 21.32 -6.09
N VAL A 16 -25.13 20.04 -6.43
CA VAL A 16 -25.78 19.61 -7.69
C VAL A 16 -27.21 19.18 -7.40
N PHE A 17 -28.09 20.14 -7.13
CA PHE A 17 -29.54 19.95 -7.22
C PHE A 17 -30.15 21.25 -7.76
N LYS A 18 -30.03 21.42 -9.08
CA LYS A 18 -30.69 22.52 -9.78
C LYS A 18 -32.01 22.02 -10.35
N ARG A 19 -33.06 22.45 -9.67
CA ARG A 19 -34.49 22.37 -9.98
C ARG A 19 -34.80 23.18 -11.25
N THR A 20 -35.40 22.53 -12.23
CA THR A 20 -36.13 23.12 -13.37
C THR A 20 -37.32 22.18 -13.60
N GLY A 21 -38.57 22.58 -13.73
CA GLY A 21 -39.27 23.86 -13.69
C GLY A 21 -40.76 23.51 -13.76
N ASP A 22 -41.61 24.41 -13.27
CA ASP A 22 -43.06 24.28 -13.22
C ASP A 22 -43.72 24.02 -14.59
N VAL A 23 -44.69 23.10 -14.61
CA VAL A 23 -45.87 23.17 -15.50
C VAL A 23 -47.11 22.86 -14.66
N SER A 24 -48.13 23.70 -14.83
CA SER A 24 -49.36 23.88 -14.06
C SER A 24 -50.33 22.68 -13.99
N PRO A 25 -51.34 22.71 -13.08
CA PRO A 25 -52.11 21.54 -12.66
C PRO A 25 -53.36 21.31 -13.51
N THR A 26 -53.82 20.05 -13.59
CA THR A 26 -55.16 19.67 -14.08
C THR A 26 -55.66 18.49 -13.23
N PRO A 27 -56.96 18.44 -12.87
CA PRO A 27 -57.41 17.73 -11.67
C PRO A 27 -57.88 16.28 -11.93
N GLU A 28 -57.80 15.51 -10.84
CA GLU A 28 -58.56 14.30 -10.51
C GLU A 28 -58.38 13.01 -11.34
N GLN A 29 -57.66 12.05 -10.73
CA GLN A 29 -58.14 10.67 -10.64
C GLN A 29 -57.52 9.98 -9.42
N PRO A 30 -58.29 9.28 -8.56
CA PRO A 30 -57.78 8.57 -7.39
C PRO A 30 -57.17 7.24 -7.83
N GLY A 31 -55.93 7.29 -8.31
CA GLY A 31 -55.08 6.11 -8.46
C GLY A 31 -54.21 5.97 -7.21
N THR A 32 -54.48 4.95 -6.40
CA THR A 32 -53.58 4.48 -5.35
C THR A 32 -52.21 4.14 -5.95
N ASN A 33 -51.30 5.11 -5.97
CA ASN A 33 -49.93 4.95 -6.44
C ASN A 33 -49.06 4.53 -5.25
N VAL A 34 -49.35 3.37 -4.70
CA VAL A 34 -48.50 2.68 -3.72
C VAL A 34 -47.73 1.64 -4.52
N ASN A 35 -46.56 1.98 -5.08
CA ASN A 35 -45.53 0.98 -5.46
C ASN A 35 -44.19 1.55 -6.00
N GLY A 36 -43.86 2.82 -5.74
CA GLY A 36 -42.52 3.36 -6.05
C GLY A 36 -41.57 3.47 -4.85
N ASN A 37 -42.09 3.58 -3.62
CA ASN A 37 -41.29 3.96 -2.44
C ASN A 37 -40.87 2.80 -1.52
N ALA A 38 -41.62 1.69 -1.48
CA ALA A 38 -41.38 0.64 -0.49
C ALA A 38 -39.99 -0.01 -0.61
N GLY A 39 -39.51 -0.26 -1.84
CA GLY A 39 -38.16 -0.80 -2.08
C GLY A 39 -37.03 0.18 -1.81
N SER A 40 -37.29 1.49 -1.91
CA SER A 40 -36.31 2.53 -1.59
C SER A 40 -36.21 2.78 -0.09
N ASP A 41 -37.30 2.60 0.66
CA ASP A 41 -37.33 2.77 2.11
C ASP A 41 -36.69 1.59 2.83
N GLU A 42 -36.87 0.37 2.30
CA GLU A 42 -36.20 -0.82 2.82
C GLU A 42 -34.68 -0.73 2.66
N GLY A 43 -34.20 -0.44 1.44
CA GLY A 43 -32.77 -0.30 1.19
C GLY A 43 -32.12 0.82 2.01
N ARG A 44 -32.84 1.91 2.29
CA ARG A 44 -32.35 3.01 3.15
C ARG A 44 -32.18 2.57 4.60
N ARG A 45 -33.16 1.84 5.16
CA ARG A 45 -33.09 1.31 6.53
C ARG A 45 -31.97 0.28 6.68
N GLU A 46 -31.78 -0.56 5.68
CA GLU A 46 -30.72 -1.56 5.67
C GLU A 46 -29.33 -0.90 5.63
N VAL A 47 -29.11 0.08 4.74
CA VAL A 47 -27.85 0.83 4.69
C VAL A 47 -27.60 1.59 5.99
N ALA A 48 -28.61 2.23 6.58
CA ALA A 48 -28.45 2.88 7.88
C ALA A 48 -28.02 1.90 8.98
N THR A 49 -28.55 0.67 8.96
CA THR A 49 -28.14 -0.40 9.87
C THR A 49 -26.67 -0.77 9.69
N TYR A 50 -26.19 -0.87 8.44
CA TYR A 50 -24.77 -1.12 8.17
C TYR A 50 -23.87 0.04 8.59
N LEU A 51 -24.28 1.28 8.36
CA LEU A 51 -23.51 2.45 8.79
C LEU A 51 -23.38 2.51 10.31
N ASN A 52 -24.47 2.28 11.04
CA ASN A 52 -24.43 2.20 12.50
C ASN A 52 -23.54 1.05 12.98
N PHE A 53 -23.56 -0.08 12.29
CA PHE A 53 -22.68 -1.20 12.58
C PHE A 53 -21.20 -0.85 12.35
N MET A 54 -20.87 -0.14 11.27
CA MET A 54 -19.50 0.32 11.02
C MET A 54 -19.02 1.35 12.04
N ASP A 55 -19.90 2.27 12.46
CA ASP A 55 -19.58 3.25 13.49
C ASP A 55 -19.27 2.57 14.84
N ALA A 56 -20.07 1.56 15.20
CA ALA A 56 -19.81 0.72 16.35
C ALA A 56 -18.46 -0.02 16.22
N LEU A 57 -18.16 -0.62 15.07
CA LEU A 57 -16.87 -1.29 14.82
C LEU A 57 -15.67 -0.35 14.96
N ASP A 58 -15.78 0.87 14.45
CA ASP A 58 -14.71 1.85 14.50
C ASP A 58 -14.44 2.30 15.95
N SER A 59 -15.51 2.46 16.75
CA SER A 59 -15.43 2.83 18.18
C SER A 59 -14.94 1.71 19.11
N THR A 60 -14.96 0.46 18.67
CA THR A 60 -14.60 -0.71 19.50
C THR A 60 -13.08 -0.86 19.61
N ASP A 61 -12.55 -1.34 20.73
CA ASP A 61 -11.13 -1.69 20.86
C ASP A 61 -10.76 -2.98 20.10
N GLU A 62 -9.48 -3.36 20.09
CA GLU A 62 -9.01 -4.55 19.36
C GLU A 62 -9.67 -5.85 19.88
N GLN A 63 -9.78 -6.02 21.20
CA GLN A 63 -10.42 -7.20 21.80
C GLN A 63 -11.91 -7.28 21.50
N GLY A 64 -12.62 -6.15 21.58
CA GLY A 64 -14.03 -6.10 21.20
C GLY A 64 -14.24 -6.34 19.70
N TRP A 65 -13.34 -5.84 18.84
CA TRP A 65 -13.40 -6.13 17.40
C TRP A 65 -13.26 -7.62 17.12
N HIS A 66 -12.30 -8.31 17.77
CA HIS A 66 -12.15 -9.76 17.65
C HIS A 66 -13.41 -10.52 18.07
N THR A 67 -14.04 -10.10 19.16
CA THR A 67 -15.30 -10.69 19.64
C THR A 67 -16.43 -10.51 18.63
N ILE A 68 -16.55 -9.31 18.04
CA ILE A 68 -17.55 -9.03 17.00
C ILE A 68 -17.25 -9.84 15.72
N PHE A 69 -15.97 -9.95 15.34
CA PHE A 69 -15.53 -10.74 14.20
C PHE A 69 -15.91 -12.21 14.36
N GLU A 70 -15.56 -12.84 15.48
CA GLU A 70 -15.89 -14.24 15.73
C GLU A 70 -17.41 -14.47 15.76
N TYR A 71 -18.16 -13.59 16.43
CA TYR A 71 -19.62 -13.66 16.48
C TYR A 71 -20.25 -13.57 15.08
N THR A 72 -19.83 -12.58 14.29
CA THR A 72 -20.36 -12.36 12.94
C THR A 72 -19.97 -13.49 11.99
N LEU A 73 -18.72 -13.96 12.06
CA LEU A 73 -18.24 -15.08 11.27
C LEU A 73 -19.02 -16.37 11.59
N ASN A 74 -19.21 -16.69 12.87
CA ASN A 74 -19.97 -17.86 13.29
C ASN A 74 -21.43 -17.77 12.82
N ALA A 75 -22.06 -16.60 12.97
CA ALA A 75 -23.42 -16.37 12.49
C ALA A 75 -23.53 -16.59 10.97
N TYR A 76 -22.55 -16.13 10.18
CA TYR A 76 -22.52 -16.35 8.74
C TYR A 76 -22.30 -17.82 8.37
N GLN A 77 -21.36 -18.51 9.03
CA GLN A 77 -21.08 -19.92 8.79
C GLN A 77 -22.28 -20.81 9.11
N LYS A 78 -23.06 -20.45 10.13
CA LYS A 78 -24.27 -21.19 10.51
C LYS A 78 -25.40 -21.02 9.49
N ASP A 79 -25.55 -19.83 8.92
CA ASP A 79 -26.61 -19.53 7.95
C ASP A 79 -26.20 -18.33 7.07
N PRO A 80 -25.73 -18.59 5.83
CA PRO A 80 -25.06 -17.60 4.98
C PRO A 80 -26.06 -16.72 4.20
N THR A 81 -26.84 -15.94 4.94
CA THR A 81 -27.75 -14.93 4.35
C THR A 81 -26.98 -13.74 3.76
N ARG A 82 -27.60 -13.03 2.78
CA ARG A 82 -27.07 -11.78 2.22
C ARG A 82 -26.66 -10.79 3.30
N GLU A 83 -27.52 -10.61 4.30
CA GLU A 83 -27.27 -9.64 5.36
C GLU A 83 -26.02 -9.99 6.17
N ARG A 84 -25.87 -11.27 6.55
CA ARG A 84 -24.73 -11.75 7.32
C ARG A 84 -23.44 -11.75 6.49
N ARG A 85 -23.52 -12.08 5.20
CA ARG A 85 -22.40 -11.95 4.27
C ARG A 85 -21.85 -10.53 4.29
N LEU A 86 -22.73 -9.54 4.10
CA LEU A 86 -22.33 -8.13 4.09
C LEU A 86 -21.79 -7.70 5.46
N ARG A 87 -22.40 -8.12 6.59
CA ARG A 87 -21.84 -7.84 7.92
C ARG A 87 -20.42 -8.39 8.09
N VAL A 88 -20.19 -9.66 7.75
CA VAL A 88 -18.86 -10.29 7.86
C VAL A 88 -17.85 -9.57 6.96
N ALA A 89 -18.23 -9.26 5.73
CA ALA A 89 -17.38 -8.51 4.82
C ALA A 89 -16.99 -7.14 5.40
N LEU A 90 -17.93 -6.41 6.00
CA LEU A 90 -17.65 -5.13 6.64
C LEU A 90 -16.72 -5.27 7.84
N VAL A 91 -16.87 -6.29 8.69
CA VAL A 91 -15.95 -6.50 9.83
C VAL A 91 -14.54 -6.79 9.32
N MET A 92 -14.41 -7.69 8.34
CA MET A 92 -13.13 -8.04 7.72
C MET A 92 -12.46 -6.83 7.04
N SER A 93 -13.26 -5.92 6.47
CA SER A 93 -12.76 -4.71 5.81
C SER A 93 -11.98 -3.76 6.74
N ARG A 94 -12.20 -3.89 8.06
CA ARG A 94 -11.60 -3.06 9.11
C ARG A 94 -10.41 -3.73 9.81
N ALA A 95 -9.97 -4.89 9.33
CA ALA A 95 -8.82 -5.59 9.88
C ALA A 95 -7.55 -4.72 9.89
N ASP A 96 -7.41 -3.78 8.96
CA ASP A 96 -6.27 -2.85 8.87
C ASP A 96 -6.14 -1.88 10.04
N ARG A 97 -7.26 -1.54 10.67
CA ARG A 97 -7.31 -0.62 11.82
C ARG A 97 -7.16 -1.34 13.17
N LYS A 98 -7.37 -2.64 13.19
CA LYS A 98 -7.54 -3.43 14.43
C LYS A 98 -6.54 -4.58 14.56
N SER A 99 -6.01 -5.12 13.45
CA SER A 99 -5.03 -6.19 13.47
C SER A 99 -3.60 -5.64 13.36
N ALA A 100 -2.71 -6.11 14.25
CA ALA A 100 -1.29 -5.78 14.19
C ALA A 100 -0.55 -6.49 13.05
N GLU A 101 -1.07 -7.60 12.52
CA GLU A 101 -0.37 -8.44 11.55
C GLU A 101 -0.74 -8.08 10.10
N THR A 102 0.23 -7.55 9.35
CA THR A 102 0.03 -7.08 7.97
C THR A 102 -0.43 -8.18 7.01
N ARG A 103 0.02 -9.43 7.21
CA ARG A 103 -0.38 -10.57 6.35
C ARG A 103 -1.82 -10.97 6.58
N VAL A 104 -2.22 -11.11 7.84
CA VAL A 104 -3.59 -11.42 8.25
C VAL A 104 -4.54 -10.34 7.75
N THR A 105 -4.14 -9.07 7.91
CA THR A 105 -4.88 -7.92 7.40
C THR A 105 -5.15 -8.00 5.89
N ARG A 106 -4.12 -8.30 5.08
CA ARG A 106 -4.28 -8.39 3.62
C ARG A 106 -5.20 -9.53 3.20
N ASN A 107 -5.10 -10.69 3.85
CA ASN A 107 -5.97 -11.82 3.56
C ASN A 107 -7.42 -11.46 3.89
N MET A 108 -7.68 -10.90 5.07
CA MET A 108 -9.02 -10.46 5.47
C MET A 108 -9.62 -9.40 4.54
N LEU A 109 -8.81 -8.45 4.05
CA LEU A 109 -9.26 -7.48 3.05
C LEU A 109 -9.60 -8.15 1.71
N THR A 110 -8.86 -9.21 1.33
CA THR A 110 -9.13 -9.97 0.11
C THR A 110 -10.43 -10.77 0.24
N ASP A 111 -10.62 -11.46 1.38
CA ASP A 111 -11.85 -12.21 1.66
C ASP A 111 -13.07 -11.26 1.72
N SER A 112 -12.90 -10.09 2.35
CA SER A 112 -13.93 -9.03 2.39
C SER A 112 -14.32 -8.57 0.97
N ARG A 113 -13.32 -8.35 0.11
CA ARG A 113 -13.53 -7.97 -1.29
C ARG A 113 -14.38 -9.00 -2.03
N GLU A 114 -14.08 -10.28 -1.89
CA GLU A 114 -14.83 -11.37 -2.55
C GLU A 114 -16.29 -11.40 -2.07
N LEU A 115 -16.54 -11.31 -0.77
CA LEU A 115 -17.89 -11.31 -0.21
C LEU A 115 -18.71 -10.07 -0.64
N LEU A 116 -18.06 -8.91 -0.78
CA LEU A 116 -18.70 -7.70 -1.32
C LEU A 116 -19.00 -7.84 -2.81
N ASP A 117 -18.07 -8.42 -3.58
CA ASP A 117 -18.24 -8.63 -5.01
C ASP A 117 -19.46 -9.52 -5.32
N GLU A 118 -19.64 -10.60 -4.55
CA GLU A 118 -20.84 -11.44 -4.61
C GLU A 118 -22.13 -10.65 -4.32
N THR A 119 -22.07 -9.71 -3.38
CA THR A 119 -23.23 -8.86 -3.02
C THR A 119 -23.56 -7.85 -4.12
N VAL A 120 -22.55 -7.34 -4.83
CA VAL A 120 -22.75 -6.43 -5.97
C VAL A 120 -23.38 -7.16 -7.16
N HIS A 121 -22.90 -8.37 -7.44
CA HIS A 121 -23.24 -9.16 -8.63
C HIS A 121 -24.52 -9.99 -8.53
N ASP A 122 -25.22 -10.01 -7.38
CA ASP A 122 -26.55 -10.62 -7.24
C ASP A 122 -27.67 -9.56 -7.32
N PRO A 123 -28.25 -9.31 -8.51
CA PRO A 123 -29.27 -8.29 -8.70
C PRO A 123 -30.65 -8.63 -8.20
N ALA A 124 -30.98 -9.92 -8.10
CA ALA A 124 -32.32 -10.34 -7.71
C ALA A 124 -32.54 -10.26 -6.20
N SER A 125 -31.49 -10.51 -5.40
CA SER A 125 -31.60 -10.59 -3.94
C SER A 125 -31.23 -9.31 -3.18
N THR A 126 -30.57 -8.33 -3.85
CA THR A 126 -29.98 -7.16 -3.18
C THR A 126 -30.65 -5.85 -3.59
N PRO A 127 -31.17 -5.05 -2.63
CA PRO A 127 -31.74 -3.74 -2.91
C PRO A 127 -30.73 -2.82 -3.63
N PRO A 128 -31.17 -1.96 -4.57
CA PRO A 128 -30.27 -1.10 -5.35
C PRO A 128 -29.35 -0.22 -4.51
N LEU A 129 -29.85 0.29 -3.37
CA LEU A 129 -29.05 1.14 -2.48
C LEU A 129 -27.98 0.36 -1.72
N VAL A 130 -28.31 -0.86 -1.27
CA VAL A 130 -27.35 -1.77 -0.61
C VAL A 130 -26.24 -2.17 -1.58
N ARG A 131 -26.58 -2.41 -2.85
CA ARG A 131 -25.59 -2.66 -3.91
C ARG A 131 -24.64 -1.49 -4.12
N LYS A 132 -25.18 -0.27 -4.20
CA LYS A 132 -24.35 0.94 -4.30
C LYS A 132 -23.44 1.10 -3.09
N PHE A 133 -23.95 0.83 -1.89
CA PHE A 133 -23.17 0.84 -0.66
C PHE A 133 -22.03 -0.21 -0.72
N ALA A 134 -22.33 -1.46 -1.09
CA ALA A 134 -21.34 -2.51 -1.24
C ALA A 134 -20.26 -2.14 -2.29
N GLN A 135 -20.67 -1.53 -3.40
CA GLN A 135 -19.74 -1.07 -4.44
C GLN A 135 -18.80 0.04 -3.97
N LEU A 136 -19.29 0.97 -3.14
CA LEU A 136 -18.44 1.99 -2.51
C LEU A 136 -17.41 1.35 -1.58
N GLN A 137 -17.83 0.40 -0.75
CA GLN A 137 -16.92 -0.35 0.13
C GLN A 137 -15.90 -1.17 -0.66
N LEU A 138 -16.31 -1.79 -1.75
CA LEU A 138 -15.43 -2.55 -2.65
C LEU A 138 -14.32 -1.65 -3.23
N THR A 139 -14.69 -0.45 -3.69
CA THR A 139 -13.73 0.54 -4.23
C THR A 139 -12.72 0.99 -3.17
N GLU A 140 -13.18 1.18 -1.93
CA GLU A 140 -12.32 1.52 -0.79
C GLU A 140 -11.30 0.39 -0.51
N ILE A 141 -11.75 -0.86 -0.50
CA ILE A 141 -10.90 -2.04 -0.28
C ILE A 141 -9.90 -2.23 -1.42
N ASP A 142 -10.32 -2.11 -2.68
CA ASP A 142 -9.43 -2.20 -3.83
C ASP A 142 -8.29 -1.19 -3.74
N THR A 143 -8.60 0.04 -3.32
CA THR A 143 -7.60 1.09 -3.09
C THR A 143 -6.61 0.69 -2.00
N ARG A 144 -7.10 0.15 -0.87
CA ARG A 144 -6.24 -0.32 0.23
C ARG A 144 -5.34 -1.48 -0.21
N LEU A 145 -5.86 -2.44 -0.96
CA LEU A 145 -5.10 -3.57 -1.49
C LEU A 145 -4.03 -3.12 -2.49
N ALA A 146 -4.33 -2.13 -3.34
CA ALA A 146 -3.35 -1.51 -4.22
C ALA A 146 -2.20 -0.87 -3.43
N LEU A 147 -2.53 -0.10 -2.37
CA LEU A 147 -1.53 0.50 -1.47
C LEU A 147 -0.64 -0.57 -0.81
N TYR A 148 -1.19 -1.71 -0.37
CA TYR A 148 -0.38 -2.82 0.14
C TYR A 148 0.57 -3.39 -0.92
N GLY A 149 0.11 -3.50 -2.18
CA GLY A 149 0.93 -3.93 -3.31
C GLY A 149 2.10 -2.96 -3.57
N GLU A 150 1.83 -1.67 -3.56
CA GLU A 150 2.85 -0.62 -3.73
C GLU A 150 3.87 -0.64 -2.58
N LEU A 151 3.40 -0.75 -1.33
CA LEU A 151 4.28 -0.83 -0.16
C LEU A 151 5.21 -2.04 -0.24
N GLN A 152 4.70 -3.19 -0.68
CA GLN A 152 5.51 -4.39 -0.88
C GLN A 152 6.54 -4.20 -2.01
N SER A 153 6.14 -3.57 -3.11
CA SER A 153 7.04 -3.25 -4.22
C SER A 153 8.17 -2.32 -3.77
N LEU A 154 7.85 -1.24 -3.04
CA LEU A 154 8.83 -0.30 -2.50
C LEU A 154 9.80 -0.97 -1.54
N ARG A 155 9.31 -1.84 -0.63
CA ARG A 155 10.17 -2.62 0.26
C ARG A 155 11.13 -3.53 -0.51
N SER A 156 10.67 -4.16 -1.59
CA SER A 156 11.52 -5.00 -2.46
C SER A 156 12.57 -4.17 -3.19
N GLN A 157 12.19 -3.01 -3.74
CA GLN A 157 13.10 -2.10 -4.42
C GLN A 157 14.17 -1.56 -3.47
N LEU A 158 13.78 -1.17 -2.25
CA LEU A 158 14.70 -0.70 -1.22
C LEU A 158 15.70 -1.80 -0.82
N ALA A 159 15.24 -3.04 -0.64
CA ALA A 159 16.11 -4.18 -0.34
C ALA A 159 17.14 -4.43 -1.46
N LYS A 160 16.71 -4.38 -2.73
CA LYS A 160 17.60 -4.49 -3.90
C LYS A 160 18.60 -3.35 -3.97
N ALA A 161 18.16 -2.11 -3.72
CA ALA A 161 19.03 -0.94 -3.72
C ALA A 161 20.10 -1.03 -2.61
N HIS A 162 19.71 -1.45 -1.40
CA HIS A 162 20.67 -1.69 -0.32
C HIS A 162 21.68 -2.79 -0.66
N GLN A 163 21.22 -3.91 -1.24
CA GLN A 163 22.12 -4.99 -1.66
C GLN A 163 23.11 -4.49 -2.73
N SER A 164 22.62 -3.77 -3.74
CA SER A 164 23.47 -3.17 -4.79
C SER A 164 24.49 -2.20 -4.20
N SER A 165 24.09 -1.34 -3.26
CA SER A 165 24.98 -0.41 -2.58
C SER A 165 26.06 -1.14 -1.77
N GLN A 166 25.73 -2.24 -1.10
CA GLN A 166 26.70 -3.04 -0.35
C GLN A 166 27.72 -3.71 -1.28
N THR A 167 27.27 -4.26 -2.41
CA THR A 167 28.15 -4.85 -3.42
C THR A 167 29.07 -3.79 -4.02
N ALA A 168 28.55 -2.65 -4.44
CA ALA A 168 29.35 -1.55 -4.99
C ALA A 168 30.41 -1.05 -3.99
N GLN A 169 30.08 -1.02 -2.69
CA GLN A 169 31.05 -0.64 -1.66
C GLN A 169 32.15 -1.70 -1.48
N ARG A 170 31.80 -2.99 -1.52
CA ARG A 170 32.80 -4.07 -1.49
C ARG A 170 33.73 -3.99 -2.69
N ASP A 171 33.20 -3.83 -3.89
CA ASP A 171 33.99 -3.72 -5.12
C ASP A 171 34.97 -2.55 -5.06
N ARG A 172 34.52 -1.39 -4.55
CA ARG A 172 35.39 -0.22 -4.32
C ARG A 172 36.52 -0.53 -3.34
N THR A 173 36.22 -1.17 -2.21
CA THR A 173 37.25 -1.52 -1.22
C THR A 173 38.26 -2.54 -1.77
N GLU A 174 37.79 -3.48 -2.59
CA GLU A 174 38.66 -4.46 -3.24
C GLU A 174 39.54 -3.79 -4.30
N ALA A 175 38.99 -2.91 -5.12
CA ALA A 175 39.74 -2.13 -6.11
C ALA A 175 40.82 -1.26 -5.43
N GLN A 176 40.49 -0.59 -4.32
CA GLN A 176 41.47 0.18 -3.53
C GLN A 176 42.59 -0.72 -2.99
N THR A 177 42.26 -1.93 -2.52
CA THR A 177 43.25 -2.88 -2.02
C THR A 177 44.17 -3.37 -3.14
N ARG A 178 43.62 -3.65 -4.33
CA ARG A 178 44.41 -4.03 -5.52
C ARG A 178 45.33 -2.90 -5.96
N MET A 179 44.84 -1.66 -5.98
CA MET A 179 45.65 -0.48 -6.34
C MET A 179 46.85 -0.34 -5.42
N ARG A 180 46.65 -0.43 -4.09
CA ARG A 180 47.76 -0.38 -3.12
C ARG A 180 48.82 -1.46 -3.34
N ARG A 181 48.41 -2.67 -3.74
CA ARG A 181 49.35 -3.76 -4.08
C ARG A 181 50.15 -3.46 -5.34
N ILE A 182 49.50 -2.87 -6.36
CA ILE A 182 50.17 -2.45 -7.59
C ILE A 182 51.17 -1.33 -7.30
N ASP A 183 50.77 -0.33 -6.52
CA ASP A 183 51.66 0.78 -6.13
C ASP A 183 52.90 0.28 -5.38
N ALA A 184 52.73 -0.68 -4.46
CA ALA A 184 53.84 -1.30 -3.74
C ALA A 184 54.78 -2.08 -4.69
N ALA A 185 54.23 -2.83 -5.65
CA ALA A 185 55.02 -3.56 -6.64
C ALA A 185 55.79 -2.61 -7.59
N LEU A 186 55.18 -1.49 -7.97
CA LEU A 186 55.83 -0.44 -8.76
C LEU A 186 56.96 0.22 -7.98
N ALA A 187 56.76 0.52 -6.69
CA ALA A 187 57.81 1.07 -5.83
C ALA A 187 59.00 0.09 -5.71
N GLU A 188 58.74 -1.20 -5.52
CA GLU A 188 59.78 -2.22 -5.48
C GLU A 188 60.52 -2.36 -6.82
N ALA A 189 59.80 -2.35 -7.94
CA ALA A 189 60.39 -2.41 -9.28
C ALA A 189 61.29 -1.19 -9.56
N ASN A 190 60.85 0.01 -9.19
CA ASN A 190 61.64 1.24 -9.31
C ASN A 190 62.90 1.19 -8.44
N ALA A 191 62.79 0.72 -7.19
CA ALA A 191 63.95 0.57 -6.31
C ALA A 191 64.98 -0.41 -6.89
N LYS A 192 64.53 -1.52 -7.50
CA LYS A 192 65.40 -2.47 -8.20
C LYS A 192 66.08 -1.83 -9.41
N LEU A 193 65.35 -1.06 -10.23
CA LEU A 193 65.93 -0.34 -11.37
C LEU A 193 66.99 0.66 -10.92
N GLU A 194 66.72 1.42 -9.86
CA GLU A 194 67.69 2.37 -9.31
C GLU A 194 68.94 1.68 -8.76
N ALA A 195 68.78 0.53 -8.09
CA ALA A 195 69.90 -0.30 -7.67
C ALA A 195 70.75 -0.79 -8.87
N VAL A 196 70.11 -1.26 -9.94
CA VAL A 196 70.79 -1.67 -11.18
C VAL A 196 71.53 -0.50 -11.83
N MET A 197 70.90 0.67 -11.96
CA MET A 197 71.55 1.87 -12.49
C MET A 197 72.76 2.31 -11.66
N ASN A 198 72.67 2.25 -10.33
CA ASN A 198 73.80 2.56 -9.45
C ASN A 198 74.96 1.56 -9.63
N ILE A 199 74.64 0.28 -9.81
CA ILE A 199 75.64 -0.75 -10.12
C ILE A 199 76.30 -0.45 -11.48
N GLU A 200 75.54 -0.17 -12.54
CA GLU A 200 76.08 0.18 -13.86
C GLU A 200 76.98 1.43 -13.82
N ARG A 201 76.59 2.44 -13.03
CA ARG A 201 77.39 3.66 -12.83
C ARG A 201 78.71 3.38 -12.11
N ASN A 202 78.71 2.48 -11.14
CA ASN A 202 79.91 2.09 -10.38
C ASN A 202 80.82 1.12 -11.15
N ILE A 203 80.29 0.37 -12.12
CA ILE A 203 81.07 -0.55 -12.96
C ILE A 203 81.75 0.16 -14.13
N ARG A 204 81.30 1.36 -14.53
CA ARG A 204 81.92 2.13 -15.62
C ARG A 204 83.38 2.47 -15.26
N PRO A 205 84.39 1.89 -15.92
CA PRO A 205 85.78 2.24 -15.67
C PRO A 205 86.07 3.55 -16.40
N THR A 206 86.27 4.64 -15.67
CA THR A 206 87.03 5.77 -16.24
C THR A 206 88.49 5.35 -16.27
N GLY A 207 88.87 4.74 -17.39
CA GLY A 207 90.24 4.50 -17.77
C GLY A 207 91.04 5.80 -17.75
N LYS A 208 91.97 5.89 -16.81
CA LYS A 208 93.27 6.53 -16.97
C LYS A 208 94.29 5.64 -16.25
N GLU A 209 94.59 4.51 -16.88
CA GLU A 209 95.84 3.81 -16.60
C GLU A 209 96.96 4.62 -17.24
N THR A 210 97.58 5.51 -16.46
CA THR A 210 98.95 5.95 -16.71
C THR A 210 99.88 4.87 -16.17
N PHE A 211 100.39 4.02 -17.03
CA PHE A 211 101.58 3.20 -16.78
C PHE A 211 102.85 3.98 -17.24
N PRO A 212 104.02 3.69 -16.64
CA PRO A 212 105.17 4.61 -16.53
C PRO A 212 105.86 4.98 -17.85
#